data_AF-A0A2H0B2L5-F1
#
_entry.id   AF-A0A2H0B2L5-F1
#
_cell.length_a   1.000
_cell.length_b   1.000
_cell.length_c   1.000
_cell.angle_alpha   90.00
_cell.angle_beta   90.00
_cell.angle_gamma   90.00
#
_symmetry.space_group_name_H-M   'P 1'
#
loop_
_entity.id
_entity.type
_entity.pdbx_description
1 polymer ?
#
loop_
_entity_poly.entity_id
_entity_poly.type
_entity_poly.pdbx_seq_one_letter_code
_entity_poly.pdbx_strand_id
1 'polypeptide(L)'
;NLPGGWKLFTVQSGSMQPAISVGSLVLVKPAGEYAVDEVITFKTGPAPTTHRINRIEAGVIITKGDANDTPDSEPVRPENIIGKVVLSLPYAGYPVTFAKSKEGFLLLIVIPATLIIYSEILNIKNEIKKLRRKHG
;
A
#
# COMPACT_ATOMS: atom_id res chain seq x y z
N ASN A 1 3.32 7.31 6.67
CA ASN A 1 3.62 6.56 7.91
C ASN A 1 2.41 6.61 8.80
N LEU A 2 2.00 5.48 9.34
CA LEU A 2 0.92 5.37 10.31
C LEU A 2 1.48 5.57 11.73
N PRO A 3 0.64 5.91 12.73
CA PRO A 3 1.06 5.98 14.13
C PRO A 3 1.79 4.72 14.59
N GLY A 4 2.78 4.87 15.48
CA GLY A 4 3.59 3.75 15.96
C GLY A 4 4.61 3.19 14.95
N GLY A 5 4.89 3.92 13.86
CA GLY A 5 5.93 3.55 12.88
C GLY A 5 5.48 2.54 11.82
N TRP A 6 4.18 2.22 11.77
CA TRP A 6 3.65 1.27 10.80
C TRP A 6 3.70 1.87 9.38
N LYS A 7 3.91 1.01 8.39
CA LYS A 7 4.02 1.42 6.99
C LYS A 7 3.20 0.52 6.08
N LEU A 8 2.75 1.09 4.97
CA LEU A 8 2.03 0.39 3.92
C LEU A 8 2.90 0.37 2.67
N PHE A 9 3.04 -0.81 2.06
CA PHE A 9 3.72 -0.98 0.79
C PHE A 9 2.82 -1.71 -0.20
N THR A 10 2.92 -1.34 -1.47
CA THR A 10 2.30 -2.09 -2.56
C THR A 10 3.32 -3.07 -3.12
N VAL A 11 2.87 -4.29 -3.37
CA VAL A 11 3.73 -5.37 -3.87
C VAL A 11 3.82 -5.26 -5.38
N GLN A 12 5.04 -5.08 -5.89
CA GLN A 12 5.30 -4.81 -7.31
C GLN A 12 5.94 -5.98 -8.05
N SER A 13 6.48 -6.97 -7.34
CA SER A 13 7.13 -8.16 -7.91
C SER A 13 6.48 -9.46 -7.41
N GLY A 14 6.70 -10.54 -8.14
CA GLY A 14 6.17 -11.87 -7.82
C GLY A 14 7.07 -12.72 -6.90
N SER A 15 8.14 -12.17 -6.33
CA SER A 15 9.13 -12.96 -5.56
C SER A 15 8.57 -13.59 -4.30
N MET A 16 7.45 -13.09 -3.78
CA MET A 16 6.76 -13.65 -2.61
C MET A 16 5.57 -14.54 -2.94
N GLN A 17 5.37 -14.92 -4.21
CA GLN A 17 4.32 -15.88 -4.55
C GLN A 17 4.66 -17.30 -4.03
N PRO A 18 3.65 -18.10 -3.62
CA PRO A 18 2.22 -17.79 -3.59
C PRO A 18 1.74 -17.03 -2.33
N ALA A 19 2.60 -16.81 -1.33
CA ALA A 19 2.18 -16.25 -0.05
C ALA A 19 1.67 -14.79 -0.15
N ILE A 20 2.29 -13.98 -1.02
CA ILE A 20 1.92 -12.59 -1.26
C ILE A 20 1.92 -12.33 -2.78
N SER A 21 0.74 -12.07 -3.33
CA SER A 21 0.55 -11.81 -4.76
C SER A 21 0.98 -10.39 -5.16
N VAL A 22 1.35 -10.23 -6.44
CA VAL A 22 1.56 -8.91 -7.05
C VAL A 22 0.28 -8.08 -6.93
N GLY A 23 0.42 -6.78 -6.66
CA GLY A 23 -0.72 -5.89 -6.44
C GLY A 23 -1.35 -6.00 -5.05
N SER A 24 -0.76 -6.77 -4.14
CA SER A 24 -1.17 -6.77 -2.73
C SER A 24 -0.76 -5.47 -2.04
N LEU A 25 -1.51 -5.10 -0.99
CA LEU A 25 -1.12 -4.08 -0.03
C LEU A 25 -0.67 -4.77 1.26
N VAL A 26 0.58 -4.55 1.67
CA VAL A 26 1.13 -5.14 2.90
C VAL A 26 1.24 -4.09 4.00
N LEU A 27 0.86 -4.49 5.21
CA LEU A 27 1.01 -3.72 6.42
C LEU A 27 2.24 -4.20 7.18
N VAL A 28 3.16 -3.27 7.41
CA VAL A 28 4.47 -3.53 8.00
C VAL A 28 4.55 -2.85 9.35
N LYS A 29 4.92 -3.62 10.37
CA LYS A 29 5.08 -3.17 11.76
C LYS A 29 6.54 -3.32 12.20
N PRO A 30 7.19 -2.27 12.71
CA PRO A 30 8.50 -2.39 13.35
C PRO A 30 8.45 -3.35 14.55
N ALA A 31 9.48 -4.18 14.70
CA ALA A 31 9.65 -5.08 15.83
C ALA A 31 11.09 -4.98 16.38
N GLY A 32 11.27 -5.30 17.66
CA GLY A 32 12.59 -5.33 18.30
C GLY A 32 13.39 -6.59 17.95
N GLU A 33 12.69 -7.68 17.62
CA GLU A 33 13.28 -8.96 17.25
C GLU A 33 12.56 -9.53 16.04
N TYR A 34 13.29 -10.30 15.24
CA TYR A 34 12.80 -10.99 14.04
C TYR A 34 13.26 -12.44 14.08
N ALA A 35 12.39 -13.34 13.62
CA ALA A 35 12.64 -14.78 13.65
C ALA A 35 12.67 -15.40 12.25
N VAL A 36 13.29 -16.58 12.14
CA VAL A 36 13.21 -17.40 10.92
C VAL A 36 11.75 -17.64 10.54
N ASP A 37 11.50 -17.71 9.24
CA ASP A 37 10.17 -17.82 8.60
C ASP A 37 9.26 -16.58 8.68
N GLU A 38 9.65 -15.51 9.39
CA GLU A 38 8.92 -14.24 9.32
C GLU A 38 9.16 -13.53 7.97
N VAL A 39 8.12 -12.87 7.47
CA VAL A 39 8.22 -12.01 6.27
C VAL A 39 8.53 -10.59 6.71
N ILE A 40 9.63 -10.03 6.20
CA ILE A 40 10.09 -8.68 6.55
C ILE A 40 10.19 -7.80 5.33
N THR A 41 9.96 -6.51 5.52
CA THR A 41 10.30 -5.48 4.56
C THR A 41 11.57 -4.78 5.03
N PHE A 42 12.56 -4.66 4.17
CA PHE A 42 13.86 -4.04 4.46
C PHE A 42 14.32 -3.16 3.29
N LYS A 43 15.35 -2.36 3.51
CA LYS A 43 15.90 -1.47 2.49
C LYS A 43 17.42 -1.52 2.45
N THR A 44 17.98 -2.31 1.53
CA THR A 44 19.41 -2.29 1.18
C THR A 44 19.67 -1.57 -0.16
N GLY A 45 18.69 -1.58 -1.07
CA GLY A 45 18.76 -0.94 -2.38
C GLY A 45 17.93 0.36 -2.51
N PRO A 46 17.69 0.80 -3.76
CA PRO A 46 16.93 2.02 -4.03
C PRO A 46 15.46 1.91 -3.60
N ALA A 47 14.88 0.70 -3.70
CA ALA A 47 13.52 0.39 -3.31
C ALA A 47 13.47 -0.58 -2.12
N PRO A 48 12.45 -0.51 -1.26
CA PRO A 48 12.22 -1.52 -0.23
C PRO A 48 11.91 -2.89 -0.84
N THR A 49 12.46 -3.95 -0.26
CA THR A 49 12.25 -5.34 -0.64
C THR A 49 11.49 -6.06 0.47
N THR A 50 10.58 -6.96 0.12
CA THR A 50 9.83 -7.78 1.09
C THR A 50 10.09 -9.24 0.82
N HIS A 51 10.80 -9.93 1.71
CA HIS A 51 11.15 -11.35 1.60
C HIS A 51 11.03 -12.08 2.95
N ARG A 52 11.05 -13.41 2.93
CA ARG A 52 11.03 -14.25 4.13
C ARG A 52 12.43 -14.43 4.69
N ILE A 53 12.55 -14.43 6.02
CA ILE A 53 13.80 -14.77 6.69
C ILE A 53 14.06 -16.26 6.49
N ASN A 54 15.10 -16.57 5.72
CA ASN A 54 15.54 -17.94 5.46
C ASN A 54 16.42 -18.46 6.61
N ARG A 55 17.31 -17.61 7.15
CA ARG A 55 18.16 -17.94 8.30
C ARG A 55 18.76 -16.68 8.93
N ILE A 56 19.20 -16.82 10.17
CA ILE A 56 19.89 -15.78 10.94
C ILE A 56 21.23 -16.35 11.40
N GLU A 57 22.33 -15.73 10.99
CA GLU A 57 23.69 -16.19 11.28
C GLU A 57 24.56 -15.00 11.71
N ALA A 58 25.28 -15.12 12.82
CA ALA A 58 26.21 -14.09 13.31
C ALA A 58 25.65 -12.65 13.35
N GLY A 59 24.36 -12.49 13.67
CA GLY A 59 23.70 -11.18 13.77
C GLY A 59 23.26 -10.57 12.43
N VAL A 60 23.43 -11.28 11.32
CA VAL A 60 22.87 -10.90 10.02
C VAL A 60 21.74 -11.83 9.59
N ILE A 61 20.83 -11.29 8.79
CA ILE A 61 19.62 -11.97 8.33
C ILE A 61 19.78 -12.27 6.84
N ILE A 62 19.65 -13.53 6.47
CA ILE A 62 19.59 -13.94 5.06
C ILE A 62 18.13 -14.13 4.71
N THR A 63 17.66 -13.36 3.73
CA THR A 63 16.29 -13.45 3.22
C THR A 63 16.21 -14.27 1.95
N LYS A 64 15.00 -14.69 1.62
CA LYS A 64 14.68 -15.38 0.38
C LYS A 64 13.23 -15.05 0.00
N GLY A 65 12.99 -14.70 -1.26
CA GLY A 65 11.63 -14.66 -1.80
C GLY A 65 11.03 -16.05 -1.86
N ASP A 66 9.77 -16.22 -1.47
CA ASP A 66 9.09 -17.52 -1.48
C ASP A 66 9.09 -18.21 -2.86
N ALA A 67 9.09 -17.43 -3.94
CA ALA A 67 9.16 -17.91 -5.32
C ALA A 67 10.59 -18.04 -5.87
N ASN A 68 11.61 -17.58 -5.13
CA ASN A 68 12.99 -17.63 -5.60
C ASN A 68 13.57 -19.03 -5.37
N ASP A 69 14.48 -19.49 -6.22
CA ASP A 69 15.15 -20.78 -6.02
C ASP A 69 16.26 -20.69 -4.97
N THR A 70 17.03 -19.60 -5.00
CA THR A 70 18.16 -19.35 -4.09
C THR A 70 17.87 -18.24 -3.09
N PRO A 71 18.52 -18.25 -1.91
CA PRO A 71 18.51 -17.11 -1.00
C PRO A 71 19.09 -15.85 -1.64
N ASP A 72 18.76 -14.69 -1.08
CA ASP A 72 19.30 -13.42 -1.51
C ASP A 72 20.81 -13.35 -1.18
N SER A 73 21.61 -12.87 -2.12
CA SER A 73 23.07 -12.81 -1.96
C SER A 73 23.52 -11.74 -0.97
N GLU A 74 22.73 -10.70 -0.78
CA GLU A 74 23.04 -9.59 0.13
C GLU A 74 22.43 -9.85 1.52
N PRO A 75 23.24 -9.97 2.59
CA PRO A 75 22.73 -10.10 3.93
C PRO A 75 22.07 -8.80 4.41
N VAL A 76 20.94 -8.93 5.10
CA VAL A 76 20.20 -7.83 5.69
C VAL A 76 20.66 -7.62 7.12
N ARG A 77 21.13 -6.42 7.44
CA ARG A 77 21.41 -6.04 8.82
C ARG A 77 20.11 -5.61 9.54
N PRO A 78 19.95 -5.85 10.85
CA PRO A 78 18.75 -5.48 11.59
C PRO A 78 18.35 -4.00 11.43
N GLU A 79 19.31 -3.09 11.34
CA GLU A 79 19.08 -1.66 11.13
C GLU A 79 18.43 -1.30 9.78
N ASN A 80 18.56 -2.17 8.77
CA ASN A 80 17.96 -1.98 7.46
C ASN A 80 16.51 -2.51 7.39
N ILE A 81 16.04 -3.17 8.44
CA ILE A 81 14.69 -3.71 8.52
C ILE A 81 13.71 -2.61 8.86
N ILE A 82 12.70 -2.45 8.00
CA ILE A 82 11.61 -1.50 8.21
C ILE A 82 10.58 -2.09 9.17
N GLY A 83 10.35 -3.39 9.09
CA GLY A 83 9.47 -4.13 9.98
C GLY A 83 9.04 -5.47 9.40
N LYS A 84 8.22 -6.19 10.15
CA LYS A 84 7.59 -7.44 9.68
C LYS A 84 6.23 -7.19 9.07
N VAL A 85 5.89 -7.97 8.06
CA VAL A 85 4.56 -7.99 7.45
C VAL A 85 3.59 -8.67 8.41
N VAL A 86 2.58 -7.93 8.87
CA VAL A 86 1.54 -8.45 9.78
C VAL A 86 0.22 -8.71 9.08
N LEU A 87 0.01 -8.11 7.91
CA LEU A 87 -1.19 -8.29 7.09
C LEU A 87 -0.84 -8.11 5.61
N SER A 88 -1.44 -8.92 4.76
CA SER A 88 -1.40 -8.78 3.30
C SER A 88 -2.84 -8.80 2.77
N LEU A 89 -3.20 -7.78 2.01
CA LEU A 89 -4.50 -7.67 1.35
C LEU A 89 -4.31 -7.77 -0.17
N PRO A 90 -4.67 -8.89 -0.80
CA PRO A 90 -4.51 -9.05 -2.24
C PRO A 90 -5.38 -8.03 -2.99
N TYR A 91 -4.91 -7.59 -4.16
CA TYR A 91 -5.55 -6.60 -5.04
C TYR A 91 -5.72 -5.18 -4.47
N ALA A 92 -5.57 -4.97 -3.15
CA ALA A 92 -5.72 -3.67 -2.52
C ALA A 92 -4.61 -2.67 -2.90
N GLY A 93 -3.50 -3.13 -3.49
CA GLY A 93 -2.46 -2.28 -4.03
C GLY A 93 -2.85 -1.58 -5.33
N TYR A 94 -3.78 -2.11 -6.12
CA TYR A 94 -4.25 -1.48 -7.36
C TYR A 94 -4.95 -0.13 -7.14
N PRO A 95 -5.99 -0.01 -6.29
CA PRO A 95 -6.64 1.28 -6.07
C PRO A 95 -5.69 2.30 -5.44
N VAL A 96 -4.78 1.85 -4.56
CA VAL A 96 -3.76 2.72 -3.95
C VAL A 96 -2.77 3.24 -4.99
N THR A 97 -2.33 2.37 -5.91
CA THR A 97 -1.39 2.77 -6.99
C THR A 97 -2.08 3.68 -7.99
N PHE A 98 -3.34 3.37 -8.35
CA PHE A 98 -4.15 4.20 -9.24
C PHE A 98 -4.39 5.60 -8.65
N ALA A 99 -4.79 5.68 -7.37
CA ALA A 99 -5.00 6.97 -6.70
C ALA A 99 -3.73 7.83 -6.61
N LYS A 100 -2.54 7.22 -6.67
CA LYS A 100 -1.25 7.91 -6.69
C LYS A 100 -0.78 8.29 -8.10
N SER A 101 -1.40 7.76 -9.17
CA SER A 101 -1.10 8.19 -10.54
C SER A 101 -1.68 9.58 -10.79
N LYS A 102 -1.13 10.31 -11.76
CA LYS A 102 -1.61 11.66 -12.09
C LYS A 102 -3.07 11.63 -12.56
N GLU A 103 -3.39 10.65 -13.38
CA GLU A 103 -4.71 10.43 -13.96
C GLU A 103 -5.72 10.03 -12.89
N GLY A 104 -5.37 9.06 -12.04
CA GLY A 104 -6.24 8.62 -10.96
C GLY A 104 -6.47 9.72 -9.93
N PHE A 105 -5.42 10.47 -9.56
CA PHE A 105 -5.57 11.63 -8.68
C PHE A 105 -6.47 12.72 -9.26
N LEU A 106 -6.32 13.03 -10.56
CA LEU A 106 -7.16 14.01 -11.24
C LEU A 106 -8.64 13.56 -11.28
N LEU A 107 -8.89 12.28 -11.60
CA LEU A 107 -10.25 11.72 -11.59
C LEU A 107 -10.87 11.78 -10.19
N LEU A 108 -10.09 11.50 -9.13
CA LEU A 108 -10.55 11.58 -7.75
C LEU A 108 -10.96 13.00 -7.33
N ILE A 109 -10.47 14.04 -7.99
CA ILE A 109 -10.87 15.43 -7.74
C ILE A 109 -12.05 15.83 -8.64
N VAL A 110 -11.95 15.54 -9.93
CA VAL A 110 -12.94 15.99 -10.93
C VAL A 110 -14.31 15.34 -10.71
N ILE A 111 -14.36 14.06 -10.37
CA ILE A 111 -15.64 13.36 -10.18
C ILE A 111 -16.43 13.95 -9.00
N PRO A 112 -15.88 14.10 -7.77
CA PRO A 112 -16.61 14.76 -6.69
C PRO A 112 -16.95 16.22 -7.00
N ALA A 113 -16.04 16.99 -7.62
CA ALA A 113 -16.29 18.39 -7.96
C ALA A 113 -17.48 18.54 -8.92
N THR A 114 -17.55 17.71 -9.97
CA THR A 114 -18.66 17.71 -10.93
C THR A 114 -19.98 17.28 -10.31
N LEU A 115 -19.98 16.30 -9.40
CA LEU A 115 -21.17 15.89 -8.65
C LEU A 115 -21.71 17.01 -7.76
N ILE A 116 -20.81 17.72 -7.06
CA ILE A 116 -21.19 18.88 -6.23
C ILE A 116 -21.79 19.98 -7.11
N ILE A 117 -21.13 20.36 -8.20
CA ILE A 117 -21.63 21.40 -9.13
C ILE A 117 -23.01 21.01 -9.68
N TYR A 118 -23.18 19.75 -10.09
CA TYR A 118 -24.46 19.26 -10.60
C TYR A 118 -25.57 19.31 -9.54
N SER A 119 -25.26 18.88 -8.31
CA SER A 119 -26.18 18.96 -7.17
C SER A 119 -26.62 20.41 -6.90
N GLU A 120 -25.68 21.36 -6.90
CA GLU A 120 -26.00 22.77 -6.69
C GLU A 120 -26.89 23.34 -7.80
N ILE A 121 -26.63 22.98 -9.07
CA ILE A 121 -27.48 23.39 -10.19
C ILE A 121 -28.92 22.87 -10.02
N LEU A 122 -29.09 21.61 -9.57
CA LEU A 122 -30.42 21.06 -9.30
C LEU A 122 -31.11 21.75 -8.12
N ASN A 123 -30.37 22.04 -7.05
CA ASN A 123 -30.88 22.76 -5.89
C ASN A 123 -31.38 24.15 -6.28
N ILE A 124 -30.59 24.91 -7.05
CA ILE A 124 -30.96 26.24 -7.55
C ILE A 124 -32.25 26.15 -8.40
N LYS A 125 -32.33 25.20 -9.33
CA LYS A 125 -33.53 25.02 -10.17
C LYS A 125 -34.78 24.71 -9.35
N ASN A 126 -34.64 23.86 -8.34
CA ASN A 126 -35.75 23.51 -7.45
C ASN A 126 -36.22 24.69 -6.62
N GLU A 127 -35.30 25.52 -6.13
CA GLU A 127 -35.63 26.70 -5.32
C GLU A 127 -36.32 27.78 -6.16
N ILE A 128 -35.83 28.02 -7.38
CA ILE A 128 -36.51 28.92 -8.34
C ILE A 128 -37.94 28.44 -8.63
N LYS A 129 -38.14 27.12 -8.82
CA LYS A 129 -39.48 26.54 -9.05
C LYS A 129 -40.41 26.74 -7.86
N LYS A 130 -39.92 26.58 -6.63
CA LYS A 130 -40.71 26.85 -5.40
C LYS A 130 -41.08 28.32 -5.28
N LEU A 131 -40.14 29.23 -5.51
CA LEU A 131 -40.38 30.67 -5.47
C LEU A 131 -41.44 31.09 -6.49
N ARG A 132 -41.38 30.56 -7.72
CA ARG A 132 -42.41 30.77 -8.75
C ARG A 132 -43.79 30.29 -8.32
N ARG A 133 -43.91 29.09 -7.71
CA ARG A 133 -45.19 28.54 -7.23
C ARG A 133 -45.77 29.30 -6.02
N LYS A 134 -44.95 30.05 -5.29
CA LYS A 134 -45.40 30.83 -4.12
C LYS A 134 -45.94 32.22 -4.51
N HIS A 135 -45.53 32.75 -5.67
CA HIS A 135 -45.87 34.10 -6.13
C HIS A 135 -46.77 34.15 -7.38
N GLY A 136 -47.22 33.00 -7.89
CA GLY A 136 -48.23 32.89 -8.94
C GLY A 136 -49.36 32.00 -8.46
#